data_AF-A0A0B7ICU4-F1
#
_entry.id   AF-A0A0B7ICU4-F1
#
_cell.length_a   1.000
_cell.length_b   1.000
_cell.length_c   1.000
_cell.angle_alpha   90.00
_cell.angle_beta   90.00
_cell.angle_gamma   90.00
#
_symmetry.space_group_name_H-M   'P 1'
#
loop_
_entity.id
_entity.type
_entity.pdbx_description
1 polymer ?
#
loop_
_entity_poly.entity_id
_entity_poly.type
_entity_poly.pdbx_seq_one_letter_code
_entity_poly.pdbx_strand_id
1 'polypeptide(L)'
;MQAQINPSSLFLVIQNGDKMIKKESRKIMMNSNPNEFYTEEIKYFENYQKIRLSYSNETVSDFYETFYVNETLNWQVTFRHSHINNQESANNYILLLPKSMFKSYAQKGNVHKFKDLKKEWDVINIVDFSAKMRTNHSEYVYRHLSKGKFSETIRYNVFIVFSSDLEKDYIPCYEVDVLISTIVEE
;
A
#
# COMPACT_ATOMS: atom_id res chain seq x y z
N MET A 1 -16.36 0.05 -23.21
CA MET A 1 -15.78 1.12 -22.38
C MET A 1 -14.66 0.50 -21.56
N GLN A 2 -13.41 0.66 -21.97
CA GLN A 2 -12.27 0.22 -21.16
C GLN A 2 -12.13 1.20 -20.00
N ALA A 3 -12.09 0.71 -18.76
CA ALA A 3 -11.74 1.55 -17.62
C ALA A 3 -10.36 2.17 -17.90
N GLN A 4 -10.31 3.50 -18.08
CA GLN A 4 -9.05 4.19 -18.29
C GLN A 4 -8.34 4.29 -16.95
N ILE A 5 -7.34 3.43 -16.77
CA ILE A 5 -6.40 3.55 -15.65
C ILE A 5 -5.53 4.76 -15.92
N ASN A 6 -5.18 5.50 -14.87
CA ASN A 6 -4.41 6.71 -15.00
C ASN A 6 -3.05 6.40 -15.69
N PRO A 7 -2.67 7.08 -16.79
CA PRO A 7 -1.38 6.88 -17.44
C PRO A 7 -0.18 7.16 -16.53
N SER A 8 -0.36 7.91 -15.44
CA SER A 8 0.66 8.16 -14.41
C SER A 8 0.69 7.11 -13.30
N SER A 9 -0.02 5.98 -13.42
CA SER A 9 -0.03 4.96 -12.36
C SER A 9 1.35 4.38 -12.10
N LEU A 10 1.78 4.33 -10.84
CA LEU A 10 3.03 3.73 -10.38
C LEU A 10 2.79 2.28 -9.91
N PHE A 11 3.62 1.36 -10.36
CA PHE A 11 3.58 -0.04 -9.91
C PHE A 11 4.89 -0.40 -9.21
N LEU A 12 4.79 -0.63 -7.90
CA LEU A 12 5.86 -1.06 -7.03
C LEU A 12 5.89 -2.59 -6.99
N VAL A 13 6.85 -3.18 -7.68
CA VAL A 13 7.05 -4.64 -7.69
C VAL A 13 7.79 -5.04 -6.41
N ILE A 14 7.11 -5.81 -5.57
CA ILE A 14 7.64 -6.38 -4.34
C ILE A 14 8.04 -7.83 -4.59
N GLN A 15 9.29 -8.16 -4.28
CA GLN A 15 9.75 -9.53 -4.25
C GLN A 15 9.09 -10.26 -3.06
N ASN A 16 8.37 -11.34 -3.35
CA ASN A 16 7.57 -12.07 -2.37
C ASN A 16 7.86 -13.58 -2.33
N GLY A 17 8.91 -14.01 -3.03
CA GLY A 17 9.49 -15.35 -2.87
C GLY A 17 10.31 -15.51 -1.58
N ASP A 18 10.50 -14.42 -0.82
CA ASP A 18 11.37 -14.40 0.36
C ASP A 18 10.72 -15.18 1.51
N LYS A 19 11.54 -15.93 2.26
CA LYS A 19 11.07 -16.66 3.44
C LYS A 19 10.61 -15.67 4.53
N MET A 20 9.55 -16.03 5.24
CA MET A 20 9.10 -15.28 6.41
C MET A 20 10.24 -15.20 7.44
N ILE A 21 10.59 -13.98 7.85
CA ILE A 21 11.69 -13.69 8.79
C ILE A 21 11.22 -13.90 10.22
N LYS A 22 10.06 -13.35 10.55
CA LYS A 22 9.49 -13.36 11.90
C LYS A 22 7.97 -13.34 11.83
N LYS A 23 7.33 -13.89 12.87
CA LYS A 23 5.91 -13.70 13.16
C LYS A 23 5.75 -13.16 14.58
N GLU A 24 4.88 -12.17 14.74
CA GLU A 24 4.44 -11.65 16.02
C GLU A 24 2.92 -11.74 16.14
N SER A 25 2.43 -11.86 17.37
CA SER A 25 1.00 -11.83 17.67
C SER A 25 0.79 -11.16 19.01
N ARG A 26 -0.12 -10.19 19.08
CA ARG A 26 -0.47 -9.49 20.32
C ARG A 26 -1.94 -9.16 20.38
N LYS A 27 -2.48 -9.10 21.60
CA LYS A 27 -3.85 -8.65 21.86
C LYS A 27 -3.82 -7.18 22.24
N ILE A 28 -4.57 -6.36 21.53
CA ILE A 28 -4.58 -4.89 21.68
C ILE A 28 -5.98 -4.45 22.11
N MET A 29 -6.04 -3.60 23.13
CA MET A 29 -7.28 -2.99 23.61
C MET A 29 -7.71 -1.87 22.65
N MET A 30 -9.00 -1.80 22.34
CA MET A 30 -9.54 -0.76 21.46
C MET A 30 -9.69 0.56 22.22
N ASN A 31 -9.11 1.64 21.68
CA ASN A 31 -9.21 2.96 22.30
C ASN A 31 -10.66 3.46 22.45
N SER A 32 -11.56 3.02 21.57
CA SER A 32 -12.98 3.38 21.59
C SER A 32 -13.79 2.65 22.67
N ASN A 33 -13.33 1.48 23.11
CA ASN A 33 -14.02 0.70 24.14
C ASN A 33 -12.99 -0.19 24.87
N PRO A 34 -12.69 0.10 26.16
CA PRO A 34 -11.69 -0.65 26.92
C PRO A 34 -12.06 -2.12 27.18
N ASN A 35 -13.31 -2.52 26.91
CA ASN A 35 -13.76 -3.91 27.01
C ASN A 35 -13.63 -4.67 25.68
N GLU A 36 -13.29 -3.99 24.59
CA GLU A 36 -13.07 -4.59 23.28
C GLU A 36 -11.58 -4.72 22.96
N PHE A 37 -11.25 -5.82 22.30
CA PHE A 37 -9.89 -6.12 21.91
C PHE A 37 -9.89 -6.65 20.47
N TYR A 38 -8.79 -6.43 19.78
CA TYR A 38 -8.46 -7.16 18.57
C TYR A 38 -7.13 -7.89 18.74
N THR A 39 -6.97 -8.99 18.02
CA THR A 39 -5.68 -9.65 17.88
C THR A 39 -5.00 -9.11 16.64
N GLU A 40 -3.79 -8.59 16.80
CA GLU A 40 -2.90 -8.23 15.70
C GLU A 40 -1.87 -9.34 15.50
N GLU A 41 -1.81 -9.87 14.27
CA GLU A 41 -0.75 -10.76 13.82
C GLU A 41 0.08 -10.07 12.73
N ILE A 42 1.40 -10.01 12.91
CA ILE A 42 2.33 -9.44 11.92
C ILE A 42 3.26 -10.53 11.42
N LYS A 43 3.36 -10.69 10.10
CA LYS A 43 4.36 -11.54 9.44
C LYS A 43 5.33 -10.66 8.67
N TYR A 44 6.60 -10.75 9.03
CA TYR A 44 7.68 -9.96 8.45
C TYR A 44 8.37 -10.74 7.33
N PHE A 45 8.58 -10.08 6.20
CA PHE A 45 9.38 -10.54 5.06
C PHE A 45 10.45 -9.48 4.77
N GLU A 46 11.43 -9.80 3.92
CA GLU A 46 12.55 -8.88 3.62
C GLU A 46 12.06 -7.53 3.08
N ASN A 47 11.05 -7.56 2.21
CA ASN A 47 10.62 -6.39 1.46
C ASN A 47 9.23 -5.87 1.83
N TYR A 48 8.51 -6.56 2.72
CA TYR A 48 7.14 -6.19 3.08
C TYR A 48 6.69 -6.91 4.36
N GLN A 49 5.56 -6.49 4.93
CA GLN A 49 4.89 -7.18 6.02
C GLN A 49 3.42 -7.43 5.69
N LYS A 50 2.89 -8.52 6.26
CA LYS A 50 1.45 -8.81 6.27
C LYS A 50 0.94 -8.59 7.68
N ILE A 51 -0.06 -7.74 7.84
CA ILE A 51 -0.72 -7.49 9.13
C ILE A 51 -2.14 -8.01 9.03
N ARG A 52 -2.57 -8.78 10.02
CA ARG A 52 -3.96 -9.22 10.16
C ARG A 52 -4.50 -8.73 11.50
N LEU A 53 -5.57 -7.95 11.46
CA LEU A 53 -6.34 -7.56 12.63
C LEU A 53 -7.60 -8.40 12.67
N SER A 54 -7.78 -9.17 13.74
CA SER A 54 -8.97 -10.01 13.97
C SER A 54 -9.76 -9.44 15.14
N TYR A 55 -10.99 -9.03 14.88
CA TYR A 55 -11.89 -8.42 15.86
C TYR A 55 -12.83 -9.47 16.46
N SER A 56 -13.39 -9.18 17.63
CA SER A 56 -14.31 -10.09 18.34
C SER A 56 -15.61 -10.37 17.57
N ASN A 57 -16.02 -9.47 16.68
CA ASN A 57 -17.21 -9.59 15.83
C ASN A 57 -16.91 -10.33 14.50
N GLU A 58 -15.86 -11.15 14.46
CA GLU A 58 -15.40 -11.91 13.28
C GLU A 58 -14.95 -11.07 12.07
N THR A 59 -14.95 -9.73 12.20
CA THR A 59 -14.34 -8.85 11.19
C THR A 59 -12.83 -9.08 11.19
N VAL A 60 -12.26 -9.09 9.99
CA VAL A 60 -10.83 -9.21 9.72
C VAL A 60 -10.41 -8.10 8.79
N SER A 61 -9.31 -7.44 9.16
CA SER A 61 -8.62 -6.49 8.30
C SER A 61 -7.23 -7.02 7.99
N ASP A 62 -6.95 -7.26 6.72
CA ASP A 62 -5.66 -7.68 6.19
C ASP A 62 -4.96 -6.47 5.55
N PHE A 63 -3.66 -6.31 5.84
CA PHE A 63 -2.85 -5.24 5.27
C PHE A 63 -1.59 -5.81 4.63
N TYR A 64 -1.22 -5.22 3.49
CA TYR A 64 0.10 -5.42 2.88
C TYR A 64 0.85 -4.11 2.95
N GLU A 65 2.00 -4.12 3.60
CA GLU A 65 2.80 -2.92 3.79
C GLU A 65 4.22 -3.12 3.31
N THR A 66 4.70 -2.12 2.57
CA THR A 66 6.13 -1.95 2.36
C THR A 66 6.51 -0.54 2.75
N PHE A 67 7.71 -0.37 3.26
CA PHE A 67 8.15 0.91 3.77
C PHE A 67 9.64 1.13 3.49
N TYR A 68 10.00 2.40 3.54
CA TYR A 68 11.35 2.87 3.39
C TYR A 68 11.61 3.94 4.46
N VAL A 69 12.79 3.88 5.06
CA VAL A 69 13.25 4.80 6.10
C VAL A 69 14.60 5.35 5.65
N ASN A 70 14.70 6.68 5.60
CA ASN A 70 15.96 7.40 5.40
C ASN A 70 16.33 8.06 6.74
N GLU A 71 17.13 7.35 7.53
CA GLU A 71 17.61 7.84 8.83
C GLU A 71 18.54 9.04 8.67
N THR A 72 19.30 9.12 7.57
CA THR A 72 20.24 10.23 7.33
C THR A 72 19.51 11.55 7.06
N LEU A 73 18.37 11.49 6.37
CA LEU A 73 17.58 12.66 5.99
C LEU A 73 16.27 12.78 6.79
N ASN A 74 16.12 11.99 7.86
CA ASN A 74 15.02 12.04 8.83
C ASN A 74 13.62 11.93 8.22
N TRP A 75 13.41 11.01 7.29
CA TRP A 75 12.08 10.78 6.71
C TRP A 75 11.80 9.32 6.39
N GLN A 76 10.52 8.98 6.30
CA GLN A 76 10.06 7.66 5.92
C GLN A 76 8.81 7.74 5.03
N VAL A 77 8.58 6.66 4.29
CA VAL A 77 7.34 6.44 3.54
C VAL A 77 6.85 5.02 3.75
N THR A 78 5.55 4.87 3.97
CA THR A 78 4.84 3.58 3.99
C THR A 78 3.82 3.54 2.87
N PHE A 79 3.83 2.43 2.14
CA PHE A 79 2.84 2.07 1.13
C PHE A 79 1.98 0.95 1.72
N ARG A 80 0.70 1.22 1.98
CA ARG A 80 -0.22 0.30 2.64
C ARG A 80 -1.40 -0.02 1.75
N HIS A 81 -1.56 -1.28 1.38
CA HIS A 81 -2.85 -1.80 0.91
C HIS A 81 -3.66 -2.27 2.12
N SER A 82 -4.96 -1.98 2.13
CA SER A 82 -5.89 -2.40 3.18
C SER A 82 -7.00 -3.24 2.57
N HIS A 83 -7.28 -4.41 3.14
CA HIS A 83 -8.41 -5.25 2.78
C HIS A 83 -9.24 -5.52 4.04
N ILE A 84 -10.43 -4.95 4.12
CA ILE A 84 -11.36 -5.15 5.24
C ILE A 84 -12.50 -6.03 4.75
N ASN A 85 -12.70 -7.17 5.39
CA ASN A 85 -13.69 -8.18 5.01
C ASN A 85 -15.15 -7.78 5.38
N ASN A 86 -15.48 -6.49 5.41
CA ASN A 86 -16.84 -6.01 5.60
C ASN A 86 -17.40 -5.52 4.26
N GLN A 87 -18.72 -5.65 4.07
CA GLN A 87 -19.38 -5.29 2.80
C GLN A 87 -19.40 -3.77 2.53
N GLU A 88 -19.01 -2.94 3.51
CA GLU A 88 -19.10 -1.48 3.46
C GLU A 88 -17.75 -0.78 3.21
N SER A 89 -16.60 -1.48 3.27
CA SER A 89 -15.28 -0.85 3.16
C SER A 89 -14.94 -0.50 1.72
N ALA A 90 -14.73 0.79 1.50
CA ALA A 90 -14.26 1.36 0.24
C ALA A 90 -12.79 1.05 -0.08
N ASN A 91 -11.98 0.47 0.82
CA ASN A 91 -10.53 0.42 0.63
C ASN A 91 -10.00 -0.86 -0.03
N ASN A 92 -10.86 -1.72 -0.56
CA ASN A 92 -10.52 -3.06 -1.05
C ASN A 92 -10.10 -3.13 -2.53
N TYR A 93 -9.68 -2.03 -3.15
CA TYR A 93 -9.49 -1.99 -4.60
C TYR A 93 -8.24 -2.75 -5.06
N ILE A 94 -8.49 -3.87 -5.73
CA ILE A 94 -7.49 -4.65 -6.46
C ILE A 94 -7.79 -4.47 -7.94
N LEU A 95 -6.88 -3.83 -8.66
CA LEU A 95 -6.94 -3.70 -10.10
C LEU A 95 -6.39 -4.98 -10.74
N LEU A 96 -7.23 -5.72 -11.45
CA LEU A 96 -6.79 -6.87 -12.26
C LEU A 96 -6.33 -6.37 -13.63
N LEU A 97 -5.03 -6.14 -13.78
CA LEU A 97 -4.46 -5.56 -14.99
C LEU A 97 -4.05 -6.63 -15.99
N PRO A 98 -4.54 -6.60 -17.25
CA PRO A 98 -4.05 -7.51 -18.28
C PRO A 98 -2.54 -7.41 -18.44
N LYS A 99 -1.85 -8.56 -18.58
CA LYS A 99 -0.39 -8.64 -18.73
C LYS A 99 0.16 -7.76 -19.85
N SER A 100 -0.57 -7.64 -20.97
CA SER A 100 -0.21 -6.75 -22.08
C SER A 100 -0.21 -5.27 -21.69
N MET A 101 -1.18 -4.84 -20.87
CA MET A 101 -1.28 -3.47 -20.38
C MET A 101 -0.20 -3.19 -19.33
N PHE A 102 0.06 -4.12 -18.42
CA PHE A 102 1.16 -4.01 -17.45
C PHE A 102 2.52 -3.85 -18.16
N LYS A 103 2.78 -4.62 -19.23
CA LYS A 103 3.97 -4.45 -20.08
C LYS A 103 4.07 -3.06 -20.70
N SER A 104 2.94 -2.48 -21.14
CA SER A 104 2.92 -1.10 -21.66
C SER A 104 3.29 -0.07 -20.58
N TYR A 105 2.82 -0.24 -19.34
CA TYR A 105 3.25 0.59 -18.22
C TYR A 105 4.75 0.42 -17.90
N ALA A 106 5.26 -0.80 -17.96
CA ALA A 106 6.69 -1.04 -17.77
C ALA A 106 7.54 -0.32 -18.84
N GLN A 107 7.12 -0.36 -20.11
CA GLN A 107 7.79 0.35 -21.21
C GLN A 107 7.77 1.88 -21.06
N LYS A 108 6.77 2.43 -20.38
CA LYS A 108 6.65 3.86 -20.07
C LYS A 108 7.46 4.29 -18.84
N GLY A 109 8.11 3.36 -18.16
CA GLY A 109 8.87 3.65 -16.94
C GLY A 109 7.99 3.81 -15.71
N ASN A 110 6.83 3.15 -15.65
CA ASN A 110 5.91 3.24 -14.52
C ASN A 110 6.00 2.03 -13.57
N VAL A 111 6.76 1.00 -13.94
CA VAL A 111 6.91 -0.25 -13.17
C VAL A 111 8.31 -0.32 -12.62
N HIS A 112 8.45 -0.35 -11.30
CA HIS A 112 9.74 -0.33 -10.62
C HIS A 112 9.82 -1.44 -9.57
N LYS A 113 10.99 -2.06 -9.44
CA LYS A 113 11.25 -2.90 -8.28
C LYS A 113 11.43 -2.01 -7.06
N PHE A 114 10.74 -2.33 -5.98
CA PHE A 114 10.78 -1.53 -4.77
C PHE A 114 12.22 -1.36 -4.23
N LYS A 115 13.01 -2.44 -4.27
CA LYS A 115 14.43 -2.44 -3.84
C LYS A 115 15.31 -1.48 -4.64
N ASP A 116 15.02 -1.25 -5.91
CA ASP A 116 15.80 -0.35 -6.76
C ASP A 116 15.48 1.11 -6.40
N LEU A 117 14.21 1.43 -6.17
CA LEU A 117 13.78 2.77 -5.74
C LEU A 117 14.35 3.16 -4.37
N LYS A 118 14.54 2.23 -3.44
CA LYS A 118 15.19 2.53 -2.15
C LYS A 118 16.54 3.24 -2.33
N LYS A 119 17.34 2.79 -3.29
CA LYS A 119 18.65 3.40 -3.59
C LYS A 119 18.52 4.82 -4.13
N GLU A 120 17.48 5.08 -4.91
CA GLU A 120 17.18 6.43 -5.38
C GLU A 120 16.69 7.32 -4.23
N TRP A 121 15.97 6.74 -3.27
CA TRP A 121 15.42 7.46 -2.13
C TRP A 121 16.44 7.77 -1.03
N ASP A 122 17.58 7.07 -1.02
CA ASP A 122 18.69 7.32 -0.07
C ASP A 122 19.27 8.73 -0.18
N VAL A 123 19.18 9.35 -1.35
CA VAL A 123 19.83 10.65 -1.63
C VAL A 123 18.85 11.80 -1.83
N ILE A 124 17.55 11.59 -1.64
CA ILE A 124 16.52 12.63 -1.79
C ILE A 124 15.92 12.99 -0.43
N ASN A 125 15.60 14.28 -0.25
CA ASN A 125 14.88 14.73 0.93
C ASN A 125 13.36 14.51 0.79
N ILE A 126 12.64 14.64 1.90
CA ILE A 126 11.19 14.48 1.97
C ILE A 126 10.41 15.43 1.05
N VAL A 127 10.89 16.67 0.86
CA VAL A 127 10.20 17.68 0.04
C VAL A 127 10.23 17.24 -1.42
N ASP A 128 11.39 16.84 -1.92
CA ASP A 128 11.57 16.37 -3.29
C ASP A 128 10.83 15.05 -3.54
N PHE A 129 10.87 14.12 -2.58
CA PHE A 129 10.11 12.88 -2.66
C PHE A 129 8.60 13.16 -2.74
N SER A 130 8.08 14.00 -1.83
CA SER A 130 6.66 14.36 -1.78
C SER A 130 6.21 15.07 -3.06
N ALA A 131 7.03 15.99 -3.58
CA ALA A 131 6.76 16.68 -4.84
C ALA A 131 6.70 15.70 -6.02
N LYS A 132 7.64 14.75 -6.11
CA LYS A 132 7.62 13.69 -7.13
C LYS A 132 6.37 12.83 -7.05
N MET A 133 5.99 12.37 -5.84
CA MET A 133 4.78 11.56 -5.66
C MET A 133 3.52 12.31 -6.11
N ARG A 134 3.37 13.57 -5.73
CA ARG A 134 2.20 14.40 -6.12
C ARG A 134 2.16 14.72 -7.61
N THR A 135 3.30 15.07 -8.20
CA THR A 135 3.39 15.51 -9.59
C THR A 135 3.27 14.35 -10.57
N ASN A 136 3.95 13.24 -10.27
CA ASN A 136 4.07 12.12 -11.20
C ASN A 136 2.96 11.09 -11.02
N HIS A 137 2.33 11.02 -9.85
CA HIS A 137 1.34 10.00 -9.51
C HIS A 137 0.11 10.66 -8.90
N SER A 138 -0.51 11.53 -9.70
CA SER A 138 -1.55 12.48 -9.29
C SER A 138 -2.55 11.85 -8.33
N GLU A 139 -2.68 12.51 -7.18
CA GLU A 139 -3.74 12.31 -6.21
C GLU A 139 -5.09 12.47 -6.91
N TYR A 140 -6.04 11.60 -6.60
CA TYR A 140 -7.42 11.75 -7.04
C TYR A 140 -8.35 11.68 -5.84
N VAL A 141 -9.42 12.48 -5.90
CA VAL A 141 -10.42 12.52 -4.83
C VAL A 141 -11.47 11.45 -5.12
N TYR A 142 -11.54 10.45 -4.25
CA TYR A 142 -12.56 9.43 -4.28
C TYR A 142 -13.70 9.83 -3.34
N ARG A 143 -14.84 10.23 -3.93
CA ARG A 143 -16.05 10.54 -3.18
C ARG A 143 -16.87 9.26 -3.00
N HIS A 144 -17.23 8.95 -1.76
CA HIS A 144 -18.02 7.78 -1.41
C HIS A 144 -19.09 8.11 -0.37
N LEU A 145 -20.13 7.29 -0.31
CA LEU A 145 -21.16 7.37 0.71
C LEU A 145 -20.72 6.53 1.91
N SER A 146 -20.62 7.16 3.07
CA SER A 146 -20.39 6.48 4.35
C SER A 146 -21.43 6.96 5.35
N LYS A 147 -22.23 6.01 5.88
CA LYS A 147 -23.32 6.29 6.84
C LYS A 147 -24.27 7.40 6.38
N GLY A 148 -24.62 7.39 5.09
CA GLY A 148 -25.54 8.37 4.49
C GLY A 148 -24.96 9.78 4.30
N LYS A 149 -23.66 9.99 4.55
CA LYS A 149 -22.96 11.25 4.27
C LYS A 149 -21.92 11.02 3.17
N PHE A 150 -21.80 11.98 2.26
CA PHE A 150 -20.69 11.99 1.32
C PHE A 150 -19.40 12.28 2.09
N SER A 151 -18.41 11.42 1.87
CA SER A 151 -17.03 11.58 2.34
C SER A 151 -16.10 11.53 1.14
N GLU A 152 -14.97 12.21 1.27
CA GLU A 152 -13.94 12.29 0.24
C GLU A 152 -12.64 11.74 0.82
N THR A 153 -11.97 10.87 0.06
CA THR A 153 -10.66 10.32 0.41
C THR A 153 -9.70 10.61 -0.71
N ILE A 154 -8.53 11.15 -0.36
CA ILE A 154 -7.43 11.31 -1.32
C ILE A 154 -6.82 9.92 -1.53
N ARG A 155 -6.76 9.50 -2.79
CA ARG A 155 -6.18 8.22 -3.21
C ARG A 155 -5.06 8.46 -4.19
N TYR A 156 -4.10 7.55 -4.24
CA TYR A 156 -2.96 7.62 -5.14
C TYR A 156 -3.10 6.58 -6.24
N ASN A 157 -2.66 6.91 -7.45
CA ASN A 157 -2.52 5.93 -8.53
C ASN A 157 -1.24 5.09 -8.32
N VAL A 158 -1.04 4.57 -7.11
CA VAL A 158 0.14 3.80 -6.71
C VAL A 158 -0.32 2.41 -6.32
N PHE A 159 0.36 1.40 -6.83
CA PHE A 159 -0.01 0.01 -6.64
C PHE A 159 1.19 -0.82 -6.19
N ILE A 160 0.98 -1.72 -5.24
CA ILE A 160 1.89 -2.83 -4.98
C ILE A 160 1.55 -3.97 -5.93
N VAL A 161 2.58 -4.63 -6.46
CA VAL A 161 2.45 -5.84 -7.28
C VAL A 161 3.44 -6.88 -6.76
N PHE A 162 2.96 -8.09 -6.48
CA PHE A 162 3.85 -9.15 -6.04
C PHE A 162 4.54 -9.83 -7.23
N SER A 163 5.84 -10.07 -7.09
CA SER A 163 6.66 -10.68 -8.16
C SER A 163 6.14 -12.04 -8.64
N SER A 164 5.54 -12.83 -7.75
CA SER A 164 4.93 -14.13 -8.08
C SER A 164 3.75 -14.03 -9.04
N ASP A 165 3.15 -12.84 -9.16
CA ASP A 165 1.94 -12.62 -9.94
C ASP A 165 2.21 -12.09 -11.35
N LEU A 166 3.44 -11.71 -11.66
CA LEU A 166 3.82 -11.08 -12.93
C LEU A 166 3.60 -12.00 -14.15
N GLU A 167 3.57 -13.31 -13.93
CA GLU A 167 3.33 -14.26 -15.00
C GLU A 167 1.85 -14.52 -15.31
N LYS A 168 0.93 -14.10 -14.43
CA LYS A 168 -0.52 -14.27 -14.61
C LYS A 168 -1.04 -13.47 -15.81
N ASP A 169 -2.11 -13.95 -16.43
CA ASP A 169 -2.79 -13.23 -17.52
C ASP A 169 -3.39 -11.90 -17.05
N TYR A 170 -3.89 -11.91 -15.81
CA TYR A 170 -4.36 -10.73 -15.09
C TYR A 170 -3.53 -10.58 -13.81
N ILE A 171 -2.74 -9.51 -13.77
CA ILE A 171 -1.84 -9.20 -12.68
C ILE A 171 -2.64 -8.43 -11.61
N PRO A 172 -2.71 -8.91 -10.37
CA PRO A 172 -3.32 -8.17 -9.27
C PRO A 172 -2.43 -6.98 -8.90
N CYS A 173 -3.01 -5.79 -8.95
CA CYS A 173 -2.38 -4.55 -8.54
C CYS A 173 -3.14 -4.00 -7.34
N TYR A 174 -2.49 -4.02 -6.18
CA TYR A 174 -3.07 -3.64 -4.90
C TYR A 174 -2.90 -2.13 -4.72
N GLU A 175 -3.98 -1.36 -4.82
CA GLU A 175 -3.89 0.09 -4.63
C GLU A 175 -3.49 0.40 -3.18
N VAL A 176 -2.62 1.39 -3.00
CA VAL A 176 -2.06 1.71 -1.68
C VAL A 176 -2.32 3.14 -1.25
N ASP A 177 -2.49 3.30 0.05
CA ASP A 177 -2.28 4.57 0.73
C ASP A 177 -0.78 4.86 0.80
N VAL A 178 -0.40 6.11 0.54
CA VAL A 178 0.99 6.59 0.64
C VAL A 178 1.09 7.48 1.88
N LEU A 179 1.78 7.00 2.91
CA LEU A 179 1.95 7.68 4.18
C LEU A 179 3.39 8.17 4.29
N ILE A 180 3.58 9.48 4.15
CA ILE A 180 4.91 10.13 4.21
C ILE A 180 5.02 10.86 5.55
N SER A 181 6.10 10.66 6.28
CA SER A 181 6.33 11.33 7.56
C SER A 181 7.80 11.63 7.81
N THR A 182 8.06 12.65 8.62
CA THR A 182 9.39 12.88 9.21
C THR A 182 9.62 11.90 10.36
N ILE A 183 10.88 11.54 10.58
CA ILE A 183 11.30 10.81 11.78
C ILE A 183 11.56 11.87 12.84
N VAL A 184 10.79 11.86 13.93
CA VAL A 184 11.04 12.72 15.09
C VAL A 184 11.66 11.84 16.14
N GLU A 185 12.90 12.12 16.54
CA GLU A 185 13.50 11.50 17.72
C GLU A 185 12.79 12.05 18.96
N GLU A 186 12.25 11.15 19.79
CA GLU A 186 11.76 11.48 21.15
C GLU A 186 12.91 11.53 22.16
#